data_AF-A0A4V2YA31-F1
#
_entry.id   AF-A0A4V2YA31-F1
#
_cell.length_a   1.000
_cell.length_b   1.000
_cell.length_c   1.000
_cell.angle_alpha   90.00
_cell.angle_beta   90.00
_cell.angle_gamma   90.00
#
_symmetry.space_group_name_H-M   'P 1'
#
loop_
_entity.id
_entity.type
_entity.pdbx_description
1 polymer ?
#
loop_
_entity_poly.entity_id
_entity_poly.type
_entity_poly.pdbx_seq_one_letter_code
_entity_poly.pdbx_strand_id
1 'polypeptide(L)'
;MRDRLESEQHRLAELQMGDRAIRASFEVSYRDLARDGDGAEAARLSRLLGVFGCIDVGPETAAALADLPAGRAGELLESLVEGQLVETPGPGRYRMHALLRLYARECAETFDTEQATSAGVHRVLHCYLRTGRAATLLLNPAASWRTELGPRHEGDQGPALRDSREANAWVDEEAANLAAVVHQAASRDDNLTIALAAALTYPLYVRGHWRQELVLCEIAVETAERTGDPVYKAFAYTNLGTVRPQLDWLVSCA
;
A
#
# COMPACT_ATOMS: atom_id res chain seq x y z
N MET A 1 21.44 -7.80 42.28
CA MET A 1 20.17 -8.14 41.62
C MET A 1 19.19 -6.95 41.60
N ARG A 2 19.13 -6.09 42.65
CA ARG A 2 18.42 -4.80 42.61
C ARG A 2 18.94 -3.82 41.55
N ASP A 3 20.26 -3.64 41.45
CA ASP A 3 20.87 -2.69 40.49
C ASP A 3 20.56 -3.00 39.01
N ARG A 4 20.27 -4.27 38.70
CA ARG A 4 19.94 -4.70 37.33
C ARG A 4 18.48 -4.38 36.96
N LEU A 5 17.57 -4.44 37.93
CA LEU A 5 16.15 -4.07 37.75
C LEU A 5 15.99 -2.54 37.66
N GLU A 6 16.76 -1.77 38.42
CA GLU A 6 16.77 -0.30 38.32
C GLU A 6 17.31 0.18 36.96
N SER A 7 18.35 -0.49 36.42
CA SER A 7 18.88 -0.22 35.09
C SER A 7 17.88 -0.51 33.97
N GLU A 8 17.12 -1.61 34.06
CA GLU A 8 16.10 -1.98 33.08
C GLU A 8 14.89 -1.03 33.15
N GLN A 9 14.46 -0.62 34.35
CA GLN A 9 13.41 0.38 34.53
C GLN A 9 13.82 1.76 34.00
N HIS A 10 15.09 2.14 34.16
CA HIS A 10 15.61 3.39 33.60
C HIS A 10 15.61 3.37 32.07
N ARG A 11 16.06 2.27 31.44
CA ARG A 11 16.02 2.12 29.97
C ARG A 11 14.60 2.09 29.42
N LEU A 12 13.66 1.43 30.10
CA LEU A 12 12.24 1.45 29.74
C LEU A 12 11.64 2.84 29.87
N ALA A 13 11.94 3.57 30.94
CA ALA A 13 11.50 4.95 31.13
C ALA A 13 12.13 5.90 30.09
N GLU A 14 13.40 5.71 29.74
CA GLU A 14 14.09 6.46 28.67
C GLU A 14 13.49 6.18 27.28
N LEU A 15 13.15 4.93 26.97
CA LEU A 15 12.43 4.57 25.74
C LEU A 15 11.04 5.21 25.71
N GLN A 16 10.29 5.13 26.82
CA GLN A 16 8.98 5.77 26.93
C GLN A 16 9.05 7.30 26.87
N MET A 17 10.10 7.92 27.45
CA MET A 17 10.33 9.37 27.35
C MET A 17 10.78 9.76 25.95
N GLY A 18 11.63 8.96 25.31
CA GLY A 18 12.04 9.13 23.91
C GLY A 18 10.84 9.08 22.98
N ASP A 19 9.97 8.07 23.13
CA ASP A 19 8.74 7.93 22.34
C ASP A 19 7.78 9.12 22.56
N ARG A 20 7.66 9.62 23.80
CA ARG A 20 6.85 10.81 24.10
C ARG A 20 7.43 12.09 23.52
N ALA A 21 8.75 12.27 23.57
CA ALA A 21 9.42 13.43 22.99
C ALA A 21 9.32 13.43 21.46
N ILE A 22 9.51 12.26 20.84
CA ILE A 22 9.33 12.05 19.40
C ILE A 22 7.88 12.36 19.00
N ARG A 23 6.90 11.82 19.73
CA ARG A 23 5.48 12.12 19.52
C ARG A 23 5.18 13.61 19.64
N ALA A 24 5.69 14.27 20.68
CA ALA A 24 5.49 15.71 20.87
C ALA A 24 6.08 16.52 19.70
N SER A 25 7.23 16.11 19.17
CA SER A 25 7.82 16.72 17.97
C SER A 25 6.92 16.56 16.76
N PHE A 26 6.38 15.36 16.51
CA PHE A 26 5.44 15.13 15.41
C PHE A 26 4.15 15.94 15.57
N GLU A 27 3.65 16.08 16.81
CA GLU A 27 2.47 16.88 17.10
C GLU A 27 2.69 18.37 16.82
N VAL A 28 3.90 18.88 17.06
CA VAL A 28 4.26 20.27 16.69
C VAL A 28 4.30 20.40 15.17
N SER A 29 5.08 19.57 14.46
CA SER A 29 5.17 19.61 13.00
C SER A 29 3.80 19.50 12.32
N TYR A 30 2.96 18.59 12.82
CA TYR A 30 1.60 18.39 12.30
C TYR A 30 0.69 19.60 12.56
N ARG A 31 0.75 20.21 13.75
CA ARG A 31 -0.06 21.40 14.07
C ARG A 31 0.38 22.63 13.29
N ASP A 32 1.68 22.78 13.07
CA ASP A 32 2.23 23.90 12.30
C ASP A 32 1.84 23.76 10.82
N LEU A 33 1.96 22.56 10.25
CA LEU A 33 1.42 22.25 8.93
C LEU A 33 -0.06 22.60 8.84
N ALA A 34 -0.89 22.12 9.77
CA ALA A 34 -2.34 22.29 9.71
C ALA A 34 -2.83 23.74 9.80
N ARG A 35 -1.97 24.69 10.18
CA ARG A 35 -2.30 26.12 10.30
C ARG A 35 -1.95 26.94 9.07
N ASP A 36 -1.14 26.40 8.18
CA ASP A 36 -0.74 27.07 6.94
C ASP A 36 -1.82 26.92 5.85
N GLY A 37 -1.84 27.78 4.84
CA GLY A 37 -2.95 27.94 3.88
C GLY A 37 -3.55 26.62 3.37
N ASP A 38 -2.75 25.83 2.65
CA ASP A 38 -3.13 24.50 2.13
C ASP A 38 -2.95 23.36 3.16
N GLY A 39 -2.58 23.74 4.38
CA GLY A 39 -2.18 22.86 5.47
C GLY A 39 -3.24 21.89 5.95
N ALA A 40 -4.52 22.28 5.88
CA ALA A 40 -5.63 21.38 6.20
C ALA A 40 -5.71 20.19 5.24
N GLU A 41 -5.46 20.41 3.95
CA GLU A 41 -5.43 19.34 2.94
C GLU A 41 -4.19 18.45 3.10
N ALA A 42 -3.02 19.05 3.34
CA ALA A 42 -1.79 18.29 3.60
C ALA A 42 -1.92 17.44 4.87
N ALA A 43 -2.47 18.00 5.95
CA ALA A 43 -2.75 17.27 7.18
C ALA A 43 -3.75 16.13 6.95
N ARG A 44 -4.76 16.32 6.10
CA ARG A 44 -5.68 15.23 5.71
C ARG A 44 -4.96 14.15 4.91
N LEU A 45 -4.11 14.53 3.95
CA LEU A 45 -3.33 13.59 3.16
C LEU A 45 -2.40 12.75 4.06
N SER A 46 -1.71 13.36 5.03
CA SER A 46 -0.83 12.61 5.94
C SER A 46 -1.60 11.57 6.76
N ARG A 47 -2.79 11.92 7.28
CA ARG A 47 -3.68 10.98 7.98
C ARG A 47 -4.10 9.82 7.08
N LEU A 48 -4.52 10.10 5.84
CA LEU A 48 -4.89 9.06 4.89
C LEU A 48 -3.70 8.14 4.54
N LEU A 49 -2.50 8.68 4.35
CA LEU A 49 -1.28 7.89 4.12
C LEU A 49 -0.97 6.97 5.30
N GLY A 50 -1.17 7.47 6.53
CA GLY A 50 -1.07 6.71 7.77
C GLY A 50 -2.01 5.50 7.79
N VAL A 51 -3.26 5.69 7.37
CA VAL A 51 -4.28 4.64 7.29
C VAL A 51 -3.99 3.62 6.18
N PHE A 52 -3.57 4.07 4.99
CA PHE A 52 -3.30 3.19 3.86
C PHE A 52 -2.07 2.29 4.07
N GLY A 53 -1.00 2.85 4.64
CA GLY A 53 0.08 2.04 5.21
C GLY A 53 1.04 1.34 4.24
N CYS A 54 1.15 1.80 2.98
CA CYS A 54 2.17 1.30 2.04
C CYS A 54 3.59 1.78 2.38
N ILE A 55 4.62 1.13 1.82
CA ILE A 55 6.03 1.43 2.14
C ILE A 55 6.36 2.86 1.71
N ASP A 56 6.04 3.19 0.47
CA ASP A 56 6.12 4.52 -0.12
C ASP A 56 5.04 4.68 -1.18
N VAL A 57 4.77 5.92 -1.60
CA VAL A 57 3.73 6.24 -2.59
C VAL A 57 4.24 7.25 -3.60
N GLY A 58 3.70 7.18 -4.81
CA GLY A 58 3.79 8.26 -5.79
C GLY A 58 2.61 9.24 -5.72
N PRO A 59 2.67 10.37 -6.44
CA PRO A 59 1.61 11.36 -6.51
C PRO A 59 0.25 10.80 -6.96
N GLU A 60 0.23 9.82 -7.87
CA GLU A 60 -0.99 9.19 -8.39
C GLU A 60 -1.72 8.39 -7.30
N THR A 61 -0.98 7.67 -6.48
CA THR A 61 -1.52 6.92 -5.33
C THR A 61 -2.06 7.89 -4.28
N ALA A 62 -1.33 8.96 -3.98
CA ALA A 62 -1.79 10.00 -3.07
C ALA A 62 -3.03 10.74 -3.59
N ALA A 63 -3.11 11.00 -4.88
CA ALA A 63 -4.26 11.60 -5.56
C ALA A 63 -5.51 10.72 -5.45
N ALA A 64 -5.40 9.44 -5.77
CA ALA A 64 -6.51 8.50 -5.63
C ALA A 64 -7.02 8.43 -4.18
N LEU A 65 -6.08 8.42 -3.23
CA LEU A 65 -6.37 8.36 -1.81
C LEU A 65 -7.12 9.62 -1.32
N ALA A 66 -6.63 10.81 -1.69
CA ALA A 66 -7.19 12.09 -1.26
C ALA A 66 -8.41 12.56 -2.06
N ASP A 67 -8.66 11.96 -3.23
CA ASP A 67 -9.62 12.43 -4.25
C ASP A 67 -9.24 13.79 -4.84
N LEU A 68 -7.98 13.89 -5.28
CA LEU A 68 -7.39 15.13 -5.80
C LEU A 68 -6.74 14.89 -7.16
N PRO A 69 -6.52 15.95 -7.97
CA PRO A 69 -5.63 15.88 -9.13
C PRO A 69 -4.19 15.51 -8.73
N ALA A 70 -3.50 14.73 -9.55
CA ALA A 70 -2.11 14.29 -9.30
C ALA A 70 -1.13 15.43 -9.00
N GLY A 71 -1.23 16.54 -9.74
CA GLY A 71 -0.39 17.72 -9.49
C GLY A 71 -0.59 18.31 -8.09
N ARG A 72 -1.85 18.41 -7.66
CA ARG A 72 -2.18 18.91 -6.31
C ARG A 72 -1.72 17.95 -5.22
N ALA A 73 -1.90 16.64 -5.42
CA ALA A 73 -1.38 15.66 -4.49
C ALA A 73 0.16 15.74 -4.37
N GLY A 74 0.86 16.00 -5.48
CA GLY A 74 2.30 16.26 -5.49
C GLY A 74 2.69 17.48 -4.64
N GLU A 75 2.04 18.62 -4.82
CA GLU A 75 2.27 19.83 -4.01
C GLU A 75 2.08 19.57 -2.50
N LEU A 76 1.02 18.84 -2.15
CA LEU A 76 0.75 18.48 -0.75
C LEU A 76 1.81 17.51 -0.21
N LEU A 77 2.30 16.58 -1.01
CA LEU A 77 3.40 15.69 -0.63
C LEU A 77 4.69 16.47 -0.38
N GLU A 78 5.02 17.46 -1.21
CA GLU A 78 6.16 18.35 -0.95
C GLU A 78 5.98 19.16 0.34
N SER A 79 4.77 19.66 0.62
CA SER A 79 4.46 20.33 1.89
C SER A 79 4.66 19.40 3.09
N LEU A 80 4.36 18.11 2.95
CA LEU A 80 4.64 17.10 3.97
C LEU A 80 6.14 16.81 4.14
N VAL A 81 6.94 16.92 3.07
CA VAL A 81 8.41 16.81 3.13
C VAL A 81 8.98 18.01 3.90
N GLU A 82 8.52 19.23 3.59
CA GLU A 82 8.93 20.45 4.30
C GLU A 82 8.60 20.36 5.80
N GLY A 83 7.43 19.81 6.13
CA GLY A 83 7.00 19.54 7.51
C GLY A 83 7.67 18.31 8.16
N GLN A 84 8.58 17.62 7.48
CA GLN A 84 9.26 16.40 7.94
C GLN A 84 8.31 15.25 8.36
N LEU A 85 7.11 15.21 7.77
CA LEU A 85 6.11 14.17 8.01
C LEU A 85 6.21 13.02 6.99
N VAL A 86 6.85 13.27 5.86
CA VAL A 86 7.28 12.26 4.89
C VAL A 86 8.70 12.58 4.41
N GLU A 87 9.38 11.59 3.84
CA GLU A 87 10.71 11.74 3.23
C GLU A 87 10.70 11.20 1.79
N THR A 88 11.72 11.55 1.02
CA THR A 88 11.83 11.19 -0.40
C THR A 88 12.92 10.12 -0.60
N PRO A 89 12.60 8.81 -0.58
CA PRO A 89 13.59 7.74 -0.78
C PRO A 89 14.16 7.69 -2.20
N GLY A 90 13.47 8.31 -3.16
CA GLY A 90 13.89 8.42 -4.55
C GLY A 90 13.00 9.41 -5.32
N PRO A 91 13.38 9.79 -6.55
CA PRO A 91 12.61 10.76 -7.33
C PRO A 91 11.15 10.36 -7.47
N GLY A 92 10.24 11.25 -7.07
CA GLY A 92 8.78 11.02 -7.17
C GLY A 92 8.20 10.01 -6.19
N ARG A 93 8.98 9.53 -5.21
CA ARG A 93 8.51 8.60 -4.17
C ARG A 93 8.53 9.27 -2.82
N TYR A 94 7.48 9.02 -2.03
CA TYR A 94 7.32 9.60 -0.69
C TYR A 94 7.05 8.51 0.32
N ARG A 95 7.83 8.48 1.40
CA ARG A 95 7.76 7.48 2.46
C ARG A 95 7.43 8.13 3.78
N MET A 96 6.50 7.51 4.51
CA MET A 96 6.22 7.87 5.90
C MET A 96 6.92 6.88 6.83
N HIS A 97 7.71 7.37 7.78
CA HIS A 97 8.33 6.50 8.78
C HIS A 97 7.29 5.77 9.63
N ALA A 98 7.64 4.59 10.13
CA ALA A 98 6.72 3.73 10.89
C ALA A 98 6.06 4.47 12.08
N LEU A 99 6.81 5.28 12.84
CA LEU A 99 6.27 6.05 13.96
C LEU A 99 5.34 7.18 13.51
N LEU A 100 5.69 7.90 12.45
CA LEU A 100 4.84 8.94 11.85
C LEU A 100 3.52 8.35 11.32
N ARG A 101 3.58 7.15 10.76
CA ARG A 101 2.41 6.40 10.29
C ARG A 101 1.46 6.04 11.41
N LEU A 102 2.00 5.58 12.55
CA LEU A 102 1.21 5.31 13.75
C LEU A 102 0.54 6.60 14.26
N TYR A 103 1.33 7.68 14.38
CA TYR A 103 0.80 8.98 14.79
C TYR A 103 -0.30 9.50 13.85
N ALA A 104 -0.07 9.44 12.54
CA ALA A 104 -1.04 9.88 11.52
C ALA A 104 -2.34 9.07 11.56
N ARG A 105 -2.25 7.76 11.86
CA ARG A 105 -3.43 6.91 12.06
C ARG A 105 -4.23 7.30 13.30
N GLU A 106 -3.57 7.57 14.44
CA GLU A 106 -4.26 8.08 15.64
C GLU A 106 -4.94 9.43 15.37
N CYS A 107 -4.28 10.30 14.60
CA CYS A 107 -4.91 11.55 14.15
C CYS A 107 -6.12 11.27 13.26
N ALA A 108 -6.07 10.28 12.38
CA ALA A 108 -7.20 9.91 11.52
C ALA A 108 -8.40 9.45 12.36
N GLU A 109 -8.17 8.65 13.40
CA GLU A 109 -9.21 8.20 14.34
C GLU A 109 -9.82 9.37 15.14
N THR A 110 -9.06 10.45 15.35
CA THR A 110 -9.51 11.63 16.09
C THR A 110 -10.26 12.63 15.21
N PHE A 111 -9.78 12.87 13.98
CA PHE A 111 -10.21 13.99 13.15
C PHE A 111 -11.04 13.59 11.92
N ASP A 112 -10.99 12.33 11.49
CA ASP A 112 -11.74 11.85 10.33
C ASP A 112 -12.79 10.83 10.73
N THR A 113 -13.81 10.67 9.88
CA THR A 113 -14.73 9.54 10.02
C THR A 113 -14.12 8.28 9.42
N GLU A 114 -14.45 7.13 9.99
CA GLU A 114 -14.09 5.82 9.42
C GLU A 114 -14.58 5.68 7.97
N GLN A 115 -15.76 6.21 7.67
CA GLN A 115 -16.30 6.23 6.31
C GLN A 115 -15.43 7.02 5.33
N ALA A 116 -14.92 8.19 5.73
CA ALA A 116 -14.09 9.03 4.87
C ALA A 116 -12.72 8.39 4.59
N THR A 117 -12.09 7.82 5.62
CA THR A 117 -10.79 7.13 5.47
C THR A 117 -10.95 5.83 4.66
N SER A 118 -12.01 5.06 4.91
CA SER A 118 -12.34 3.85 4.14
C SER A 118 -12.60 4.18 2.66
N ALA A 119 -13.33 5.25 2.36
CA ALA A 119 -13.57 5.68 0.98
C ALA A 119 -12.27 6.04 0.24
N GLY A 120 -11.30 6.64 0.93
CA GLY A 120 -9.96 6.87 0.39
C GLY A 120 -9.23 5.58 0.06
N VAL A 121 -9.20 4.63 1.00
CA VAL A 121 -8.58 3.32 0.77
C VAL A 121 -9.27 2.58 -0.37
N HIS A 122 -10.60 2.63 -0.44
CA HIS A 122 -11.37 2.03 -1.53
C HIS A 122 -10.96 2.56 -2.91
N ARG A 123 -10.89 3.90 -3.08
CA ARG A 123 -10.46 4.51 -4.34
C ARG A 123 -9.07 4.07 -4.76
N VAL A 124 -8.12 4.04 -3.83
CA VAL A 124 -6.75 3.64 -4.18
C VAL A 124 -6.65 2.16 -4.52
N LEU A 125 -7.41 1.28 -3.85
CA LEU A 125 -7.48 -0.14 -4.22
C LEU A 125 -8.06 -0.33 -5.63
N HIS A 126 -9.09 0.42 -6.01
CA HIS A 126 -9.65 0.38 -7.37
C HIS A 126 -8.69 0.97 -8.41
N CYS A 127 -7.88 1.97 -8.04
CA CYS A 127 -6.78 2.48 -8.84
C CYS A 127 -5.73 1.38 -9.13
N TYR A 128 -5.25 0.68 -8.09
CA TYR A 128 -4.33 -0.46 -8.27
C TYR A 128 -4.94 -1.59 -9.10
N LEU A 129 -6.24 -1.87 -8.93
CA LEU A 129 -6.94 -2.88 -9.74
C LEU A 129 -6.95 -2.49 -11.23
N ARG A 130 -7.27 -1.23 -11.53
CA ARG A 130 -7.27 -0.73 -12.92
C ARG A 130 -5.89 -0.83 -13.55
N THR A 131 -4.85 -0.35 -12.85
CA THR A 131 -3.48 -0.37 -13.35
C THR A 131 -2.93 -1.79 -13.47
N GLY A 132 -3.21 -2.68 -12.51
CA GLY A 132 -2.83 -4.09 -12.57
C GLY A 132 -3.48 -4.83 -13.74
N ARG A 133 -4.76 -4.55 -14.02
CA ARG A 133 -5.45 -5.11 -15.20
C ARG A 133 -4.84 -4.62 -16.51
N ALA A 134 -4.53 -3.32 -16.61
CA ALA A 134 -3.83 -2.76 -17.76
C ALA A 134 -2.45 -3.41 -17.94
N ALA A 135 -1.67 -3.52 -16.86
CA ALA A 135 -0.36 -4.19 -16.89
C ALA A 135 -0.47 -5.64 -17.36
N THR A 136 -1.45 -6.40 -16.85
CA THR A 136 -1.70 -7.78 -17.29
C THR A 136 -1.97 -7.87 -18.79
N LEU A 137 -2.85 -7.02 -19.33
CA LEU A 137 -3.19 -7.05 -20.76
C LEU A 137 -2.03 -6.60 -21.65
N LEU A 138 -1.23 -5.62 -21.21
CA LEU A 138 -0.05 -5.14 -21.93
C LEU A 138 1.10 -6.17 -21.93
N LEU A 139 1.20 -7.01 -20.90
CA LEU A 139 2.23 -8.04 -20.78
C LEU A 139 1.80 -9.37 -21.41
N ASN A 140 0.51 -9.70 -21.36
CA ASN A 140 -0.06 -10.90 -21.95
C ASN A 140 -1.55 -10.74 -22.28
N PRO A 141 -1.89 -10.35 -23.53
CA PRO A 141 -3.28 -10.24 -23.96
C PRO A 141 -4.09 -11.54 -23.80
N ALA A 142 -3.44 -12.71 -23.89
CA ALA A 142 -4.10 -14.00 -23.72
C ALA A 142 -4.47 -14.31 -22.26
N ALA A 143 -4.01 -13.50 -21.29
CA ALA A 143 -4.38 -13.60 -19.88
C ALA A 143 -5.59 -12.71 -19.51
N SER A 144 -6.42 -12.29 -20.48
CA SER A 144 -7.57 -11.41 -20.25
C SER A 144 -8.56 -11.93 -19.19
N TRP A 145 -8.72 -13.25 -19.09
CA TRP A 145 -9.56 -13.90 -18.08
C TRP A 145 -9.20 -13.47 -16.64
N ARG A 146 -7.94 -13.11 -16.37
CA ARG A 146 -7.51 -12.59 -15.04
C ARG A 146 -8.13 -11.24 -14.73
N THR A 147 -8.39 -10.44 -15.76
CA THR A 147 -9.00 -9.12 -15.64
C THR A 147 -10.51 -9.17 -15.49
N GLU A 148 -11.12 -10.33 -15.71
CA GLU A 148 -12.56 -10.55 -15.59
C GLU A 148 -12.98 -11.06 -14.20
N LEU A 149 -12.01 -11.42 -13.35
CA LEU A 149 -12.28 -11.86 -11.98
C LEU A 149 -12.62 -10.67 -11.06
N GLY A 150 -13.64 -10.88 -10.23
CA GLY A 150 -14.14 -9.93 -9.23
C GLY A 150 -14.80 -8.69 -9.84
N PRO A 151 -14.93 -7.59 -9.07
CA PRO A 151 -15.69 -6.42 -9.51
C PRO A 151 -14.99 -5.68 -10.65
N ARG A 152 -15.76 -4.86 -11.40
CA ARG A 152 -15.16 -3.85 -12.28
C ARG A 152 -14.41 -2.84 -11.41
N HIS A 153 -13.32 -2.28 -11.93
CA HIS A 153 -12.68 -1.16 -11.23
C HIS A 153 -13.63 0.05 -11.28
N GLU A 154 -13.46 0.95 -10.33
CA GLU A 154 -14.26 2.17 -10.20
C GLU A 154 -13.36 3.37 -10.43
N GLY A 155 -13.90 4.38 -11.11
CA GLY A 155 -13.16 5.58 -11.48
C GLY A 155 -12.06 5.35 -12.52
N ASP A 156 -11.48 6.47 -12.94
CA ASP A 156 -10.48 6.55 -14.00
C ASP A 156 -9.07 6.92 -13.47
N GLN A 157 -8.90 6.94 -12.14
CA GLN A 157 -7.67 7.37 -11.47
C GLN A 157 -6.57 6.31 -11.52
N GLY A 158 -5.30 6.76 -11.60
CA GLY A 158 -4.07 5.94 -11.58
C GLY A 158 -3.21 6.03 -12.84
N PRO A 159 -2.03 5.38 -12.87
CA PRO A 159 -1.15 5.41 -14.03
C PRO A 159 -1.82 4.89 -15.30
N ALA A 160 -1.66 5.64 -16.40
CA ALA A 160 -2.10 5.25 -17.73
C ALA A 160 -0.95 4.58 -18.48
N LEU A 161 -0.82 3.26 -18.31
CA LEU A 161 0.22 2.46 -18.96
C LEU A 161 -0.07 2.31 -20.46
N ARG A 162 0.91 2.63 -21.31
CA ARG A 162 0.77 2.66 -22.76
C ARG A 162 1.32 1.42 -23.45
N ASP A 163 2.33 0.80 -22.85
CA ASP A 163 3.03 -0.35 -23.41
C ASP A 163 3.60 -1.28 -22.33
N SER A 164 4.15 -2.42 -22.78
CA SER A 164 4.75 -3.42 -21.89
C SER A 164 5.97 -2.88 -21.13
N ARG A 165 6.67 -1.86 -21.62
CA ARG A 165 7.83 -1.27 -20.91
C ARG A 165 7.34 -0.49 -19.70
N GLU A 166 6.32 0.34 -19.86
CA GLU A 166 5.71 1.07 -18.76
C GLU A 166 5.06 0.13 -17.74
N ALA A 167 4.39 -0.92 -18.21
CA ALA A 167 3.85 -1.95 -17.32
C ALA A 167 4.93 -2.60 -16.47
N ASN A 168 6.05 -3.01 -17.07
CA ASN A 168 7.17 -3.59 -16.33
C ASN A 168 7.79 -2.61 -15.32
N ALA A 169 7.98 -1.34 -15.73
CA ALA A 169 8.53 -0.31 -14.87
C ALA A 169 7.64 -0.04 -13.64
N TRP A 170 6.32 0.04 -13.86
CA TRP A 170 5.35 0.21 -12.78
C TRP A 170 5.36 -0.97 -11.80
N VAL A 171 5.44 -2.21 -12.30
CA VAL A 171 5.54 -3.39 -11.42
C VAL A 171 6.81 -3.36 -10.58
N ASP A 172 7.94 -2.99 -11.17
CA ASP A 172 9.21 -2.90 -10.43
C ASP A 172 9.17 -1.82 -9.35
N GLU A 173 8.55 -0.68 -9.66
CA GLU A 173 8.40 0.44 -8.74
C GLU A 173 7.45 0.10 -7.57
N GLU A 174 6.34 -0.59 -7.86
CA GLU A 174 5.30 -0.87 -6.86
C GLU A 174 5.43 -2.25 -6.20
N ALA A 175 6.34 -3.13 -6.63
CA ALA A 175 6.43 -4.51 -6.15
C ALA A 175 6.39 -4.62 -4.62
N ALA A 176 7.12 -3.76 -3.93
CA ALA A 176 7.19 -3.76 -2.47
C ALA A 176 5.84 -3.36 -1.80
N ASN A 177 5.00 -2.60 -2.49
CA ASN A 177 3.67 -2.18 -2.03
C ASN A 177 2.56 -3.16 -2.39
N LEU A 178 2.67 -3.92 -3.49
CA LEU A 178 1.56 -4.74 -4.01
C LEU A 178 1.02 -5.75 -2.99
N ALA A 179 1.88 -6.35 -2.16
CA ALA A 179 1.45 -7.23 -1.08
C ALA A 179 0.60 -6.48 -0.02
N ALA A 180 1.02 -5.28 0.37
CA ALA A 180 0.27 -4.44 1.31
C ALA A 180 -1.09 -4.03 0.73
N VAL A 181 -1.15 -3.70 -0.57
CA VAL A 181 -2.39 -3.38 -1.28
C VAL A 181 -3.39 -4.54 -1.21
N VAL A 182 -2.96 -5.77 -1.51
CA VAL A 182 -3.86 -6.94 -1.47
C VAL A 182 -4.28 -7.28 -0.03
N HIS A 183 -3.39 -7.13 0.95
CA HIS A 183 -3.76 -7.27 2.36
C HIS A 183 -4.81 -6.25 2.81
N GLN A 184 -4.73 -4.99 2.34
CA GLN A 184 -5.74 -3.97 2.64
C GLN A 184 -7.09 -4.30 2.01
N ALA A 185 -7.13 -4.95 0.86
CA ALA A 185 -8.37 -5.43 0.26
C ALA A 185 -8.97 -6.61 1.06
N ALA A 186 -8.13 -7.53 1.54
CA ALA A 186 -8.56 -8.74 2.24
C ALA A 186 -9.37 -8.48 3.52
N SER A 187 -9.14 -7.35 4.18
CA SER A 187 -9.89 -6.93 5.37
C SER A 187 -11.22 -6.23 5.05
N ARG A 188 -11.55 -6.02 3.77
CA ARG A 188 -12.66 -5.15 3.32
C ARG A 188 -13.62 -5.83 2.36
N ASP A 189 -13.09 -6.46 1.31
CA ASP A 189 -13.89 -7.04 0.22
C ASP A 189 -13.16 -8.22 -0.42
N ASP A 190 -13.75 -9.40 -0.27
CA ASP A 190 -13.23 -10.67 -0.79
C ASP A 190 -13.16 -10.69 -2.33
N ASN A 191 -14.15 -10.09 -3.01
CA ASN A 191 -14.17 -10.05 -4.47
C ASN A 191 -13.09 -9.11 -5.00
N LEU A 192 -12.91 -7.96 -4.36
CA LEU A 192 -11.83 -7.02 -4.71
C LEU A 192 -10.45 -7.63 -4.44
N THR A 193 -10.31 -8.38 -3.35
CA THR A 193 -9.08 -9.10 -3.01
C THR A 193 -8.68 -10.08 -4.11
N ILE A 194 -9.62 -10.91 -4.57
CA ILE A 194 -9.37 -11.85 -5.66
C ILE A 194 -9.09 -11.11 -6.98
N ALA A 195 -9.82 -10.04 -7.29
CA ALA A 195 -9.57 -9.25 -8.48
C ALA A 195 -8.16 -8.66 -8.52
N LEU A 196 -7.70 -8.09 -7.39
CA LEU A 196 -6.36 -7.55 -7.26
C LEU A 196 -5.30 -8.64 -7.35
N ALA A 197 -5.45 -9.74 -6.62
CA ALA A 197 -4.52 -10.86 -6.72
C ALA A 197 -4.41 -11.35 -8.17
N ALA A 198 -5.54 -11.59 -8.84
CA ALA A 198 -5.57 -12.04 -10.23
C ALA A 198 -4.88 -11.08 -11.20
N ALA A 199 -5.11 -9.78 -11.04
CA ALA A 199 -4.53 -8.73 -11.88
C ALA A 199 -3.03 -8.49 -11.64
N LEU A 200 -2.47 -8.93 -10.50
CA LEU A 200 -1.10 -8.61 -10.10
C LEU A 200 -0.15 -9.82 -10.10
N THR A 201 -0.66 -11.04 -9.96
CA THR A 201 0.17 -12.27 -9.96
C THR A 201 0.99 -12.42 -11.23
N TYR A 202 0.39 -12.29 -12.43
CA TYR A 202 1.12 -12.48 -13.68
C TYR A 202 2.19 -11.40 -13.93
N PRO A 203 1.90 -10.10 -13.73
CA PRO A 203 2.95 -9.07 -13.81
C PRO A 203 4.13 -9.32 -12.84
N LEU A 204 3.87 -9.71 -11.59
CA LEU A 204 4.92 -10.04 -10.61
C LEU A 204 5.75 -11.26 -11.05
N TYR A 205 5.10 -12.31 -11.54
CA TYR A 205 5.74 -13.52 -12.06
C TYR A 205 6.75 -13.20 -13.16
N VAL A 206 6.32 -12.46 -14.18
CA VAL A 206 7.16 -12.10 -15.34
C VAL A 206 8.36 -11.24 -14.93
N ARG A 207 8.21 -10.43 -13.89
CA ARG A 207 9.29 -9.58 -13.35
C ARG A 207 10.21 -10.30 -12.37
N GLY A 208 9.88 -11.53 -11.95
CA GLY A 208 10.70 -12.29 -11.01
C GLY A 208 10.46 -11.95 -9.53
N HIS A 209 9.38 -11.23 -9.21
CA HIS A 209 9.04 -10.81 -7.83
C HIS A 209 8.28 -11.94 -7.09
N TRP A 210 8.85 -13.14 -7.07
CA TRP A 210 8.18 -14.38 -6.62
C TRP A 210 7.80 -14.36 -5.13
N ARG A 211 8.52 -13.60 -4.30
CA ARG A 211 8.17 -13.45 -2.87
C ARG A 211 6.85 -12.69 -2.72
N GLN A 212 6.68 -11.59 -3.44
CA GLN A 212 5.46 -10.80 -3.46
C GLN A 212 4.33 -11.59 -4.11
N GLU A 213 4.61 -12.30 -5.20
CA GLU A 213 3.65 -13.18 -5.87
C GLU A 213 3.12 -14.28 -4.93
N LEU A 214 4.01 -14.92 -4.15
CA LEU A 214 3.62 -15.93 -3.16
C LEU A 214 2.64 -15.36 -2.14
N VAL A 215 2.95 -14.18 -1.56
CA VAL A 215 2.06 -13.53 -0.58
C VAL A 215 0.68 -13.26 -1.19
N LEU A 216 0.61 -12.78 -2.44
CA LEU A 216 -0.67 -12.58 -3.13
C LEU A 216 -1.43 -13.90 -3.32
N CYS A 217 -0.73 -14.98 -3.67
CA CYS A 217 -1.34 -16.30 -3.82
C CYS A 217 -1.86 -16.86 -2.49
N GLU A 218 -1.14 -16.66 -1.38
CA GLU A 218 -1.56 -17.09 -0.04
C GLU A 218 -2.83 -16.35 0.40
N ILE A 219 -2.88 -15.03 0.23
CA ILE A 219 -4.09 -14.23 0.51
C ILE A 219 -5.26 -14.68 -0.37
N ALA A 220 -5.01 -14.97 -1.64
CA ALA A 220 -6.03 -15.46 -2.56
C ALA A 220 -6.57 -16.83 -2.15
N VAL A 221 -5.71 -17.75 -1.67
CA VAL A 221 -6.14 -19.05 -1.15
C VAL A 221 -7.01 -18.88 0.10
N GLU A 222 -6.58 -18.07 1.07
CA GLU A 222 -7.37 -17.79 2.27
C GLU A 222 -8.75 -17.21 1.91
N THR A 223 -8.79 -16.27 0.98
CA THR A 223 -10.03 -15.65 0.49
C THR A 223 -10.92 -16.63 -0.27
N ALA A 224 -10.33 -17.50 -1.11
CA ALA A 224 -11.07 -18.52 -1.86
C ALA A 224 -11.62 -19.63 -0.95
N GLU A 225 -10.88 -19.99 0.11
CA GLU A 225 -11.34 -20.93 1.14
C GLU A 225 -12.52 -20.35 1.92
N ARG A 226 -12.42 -19.08 2.34
CA ARG A 226 -13.46 -18.37 3.08
C ARG A 226 -14.75 -18.18 2.28
N THR A 227 -14.65 -17.81 1.01
CA THR A 227 -15.82 -17.59 0.13
C THR A 227 -16.41 -18.90 -0.41
N GLY A 228 -15.60 -19.95 -0.54
CA GLY A 228 -16.02 -21.22 -1.10
C GLY A 228 -16.20 -21.23 -2.62
N ASP A 229 -15.90 -20.13 -3.32
CA ASP A 229 -16.12 -19.98 -4.76
C ASP A 229 -15.16 -20.90 -5.57
N PRO A 230 -15.69 -21.77 -6.44
CA PRO A 230 -14.86 -22.72 -7.21
C PRO A 230 -13.93 -22.04 -8.22
N VAL A 231 -14.34 -20.91 -8.81
CA VAL A 231 -13.51 -20.13 -9.74
C VAL A 231 -12.34 -19.51 -8.99
N TYR A 232 -12.59 -18.96 -7.80
CA TYR A 232 -11.55 -18.35 -6.97
C TYR A 232 -10.56 -19.40 -6.47
N LYS A 233 -11.04 -20.58 -6.08
CA LYS A 233 -10.17 -21.71 -5.72
C LYS A 233 -9.31 -22.18 -6.89
N ALA A 234 -9.90 -22.35 -8.07
CA ALA A 234 -9.17 -22.76 -9.26
C ALA A 234 -8.06 -21.75 -9.60
N PHE A 235 -8.36 -20.45 -9.57
CA PHE A 235 -7.38 -19.38 -9.73
C PHE A 235 -6.28 -19.48 -8.65
N ALA A 236 -6.65 -19.48 -7.37
CA ALA A 236 -5.71 -19.35 -6.26
C ALA A 236 -4.74 -20.55 -6.20
N TYR A 237 -5.25 -21.79 -6.25
CA TYR A 237 -4.39 -22.98 -6.19
C TYR A 237 -3.52 -23.16 -7.44
N THR A 238 -4.01 -22.77 -8.63
CA THR A 238 -3.19 -22.83 -9.86
C THR A 238 -1.98 -21.90 -9.76
N ASN A 239 -2.16 -20.67 -9.26
CA ASN A 239 -1.06 -19.72 -9.14
C ASN A 239 -0.12 -20.08 -7.98
N LEU A 240 -0.65 -20.54 -6.84
CA LEU A 240 0.18 -21.02 -5.73
C LEU A 240 1.06 -22.21 -6.14
N GLY A 241 0.52 -23.17 -6.89
CA GLY A 241 1.27 -24.31 -7.42
C GLY A 241 2.34 -23.91 -8.43
N THR A 242 2.18 -22.76 -9.09
CA THR A 242 3.16 -22.23 -10.05
C THR A 242 4.32 -21.53 -9.34
N VAL A 243 4.06 -20.68 -8.34
CA VAL A 243 5.08 -19.85 -7.69
C VAL A 243 5.97 -20.62 -6.70
N ARG A 244 5.40 -21.58 -5.96
CA ARG A 244 6.13 -22.26 -4.86
C ARG A 244 7.40 -23.00 -5.30
N PRO A 245 7.40 -23.77 -6.41
CA PRO A 245 8.62 -24.42 -6.91
C PRO A 245 9.76 -23.45 -7.27
N GLN A 246 9.45 -22.20 -7.63
CA GLN A 246 10.44 -21.20 -8.04
C GLN A 246 11.25 -20.70 -6.84
N LEU A 247 10.60 -20.53 -5.68
CA LEU A 247 11.25 -20.16 -4.43
C LEU A 247 12.09 -21.32 -3.85
N ASP A 248 11.57 -22.54 -3.92
CA ASP A 248 12.31 -23.74 -3.47
C ASP A 248 13.62 -23.92 -4.29
N TRP A 249 13.58 -23.61 -5.59
CA TRP A 249 14.76 -23.60 -6.45
C TRP A 249 15.77 -22.52 -6.02
N LEU A 250 15.34 -21.29 -5.76
CA LEU A 250 16.25 -20.22 -5.30
C LEU A 250 16.95 -20.55 -3.98
N VAL A 251 16.22 -21.10 -3.02
CA VAL A 251 16.79 -21.48 -1.71
C VAL A 251 17.78 -22.63 -1.87
N SER A 252 17.54 -23.55 -2.81
CA SER A 252 18.45 -24.67 -3.08
C SER A 252 19.73 -24.27 -3.82
N CYS A 253 19.75 -23.09 -4.46
CA CYS A 253 20.89 -22.58 -5.22
C CYS A 253 21.73 -21.51 -4.49
N ALA A 254 21.31 -21.05 -3.30
CA ALA A 254 21.98 -20.05 -2.48
C ALA A 254 22.82 -20.70 -1.36
#